data_AF-A0AA38X246-F1
#
_entry.id   AF-A0AA38X246-F1
#
_cell.length_a   1.000
_cell.length_b   1.000
_cell.length_c   1.000
_cell.angle_alpha   90.00
_cell.angle_beta   90.00
_cell.angle_gamma   90.00
#
_symmetry.space_group_name_H-M   'P 1'
#
loop_
_entity.id
_entity.type
_entity.pdbx_description
1 polymer ?
#
loop_
_entity_poly.entity_id
_entity_poly.type
_entity_poly.pdbx_seq_one_letter_code
_entity_poly.pdbx_strand_id
1 'polypeptide(L)'
;MADENREAVLNCVLYIANSSRKIKVCCSSRPEHPFHAAIPQYPSIRLQDFNYNDIKLHCHKRLTGTRAEPYAGRICYQAEGVFLWAYMVTEDLRAAASQGDSEEDLESRLRECPTGMNELFTFMLERQDKFYAKRPKPYLALVLAATEVTEELTLLDLLLGSQYQTTPVSAFPKSLDASQLASWDRLAIALEANVVARCANLVECYVLHESPQHTRFPDSFPYEHVSRAHNTAVRFIHRSARDFLVESEGGVAFLQSCRMSDEDALRKMVLASATSFLANTAWKNPGRLLKFARGIRANCWTSLEISAIDTVFAELQAREPWTMPSLVSTASCACHQASQYYDEFSPLCLDLSLLDNLTYTHLVDKQVVSYLKQSSLRLIQL
;
A
#
# COMPACT_ATOMS: atom_id res chain seq x y z
N MET A 1 5.13 21.06 19.80
CA MET A 1 4.37 19.91 19.26
C MET A 1 5.13 18.58 19.35
N ALA A 2 6.23 18.34 18.61
CA ALA A 2 6.89 17.01 18.65
C ALA A 2 7.48 16.66 20.03
N ASP A 3 8.15 17.62 20.69
CA ASP A 3 8.72 17.39 22.04
C ASP A 3 7.67 17.33 23.14
N GLU A 4 6.61 18.13 23.07
CA GLU A 4 5.45 18.03 23.97
C GLU A 4 4.78 16.66 23.89
N ASN A 5 4.69 16.07 22.69
CA ASN A 5 4.17 14.71 22.51
C ASN A 5 5.10 13.65 23.13
N ARG A 6 6.44 13.81 23.03
CA ARG A 6 7.41 12.88 23.64
C ARG A 6 7.33 12.90 25.17
N GLU A 7 7.26 14.09 25.76
CA GLU A 7 7.08 14.25 27.20
C GLU A 7 5.75 13.66 27.67
N ALA A 8 4.66 13.87 26.92
CA ALA A 8 3.37 13.26 27.23
C ALA A 8 3.43 11.73 27.22
N VAL A 9 4.06 11.12 26.21
CA VAL A 9 4.24 9.66 26.13
C VAL A 9 5.06 9.15 27.31
N LEU A 10 6.17 9.81 27.62
CA LEU A 10 7.02 9.46 28.75
C LEU A 10 6.27 9.55 30.08
N ASN A 11 5.50 10.62 30.30
CA ASN A 11 4.68 10.79 31.49
C ASN A 11 3.61 9.69 31.62
N CYS A 12 2.97 9.31 30.52
CA CYS A 12 2.03 8.19 30.48
C CYS A 12 2.70 6.86 30.86
N VAL A 13 3.88 6.58 30.30
CA VAL A 13 4.66 5.37 30.62
C VAL A 13 5.01 5.32 32.11
N LEU A 14 5.49 6.43 32.67
CA LEU A 14 5.83 6.55 34.09
C LEU A 14 4.60 6.42 34.98
N TYR A 15 3.47 7.00 34.59
CA TYR A 15 2.21 6.87 35.33
C TYR A 15 1.75 5.41 35.39
N ILE A 16 1.73 4.71 34.24
CA ILE A 16 1.34 3.29 34.17
C ILE A 16 2.26 2.41 35.01
N ALA A 17 3.58 2.61 34.90
CA ALA A 17 4.56 1.85 35.65
C ALA A 17 4.42 2.03 37.18
N ASN A 18 4.02 3.22 37.63
CA ASN A 18 3.84 3.53 39.05
C ASN A 18 2.43 3.21 39.59
N SER A 19 1.45 2.94 38.71
CA SER A 19 0.06 2.68 39.11
C SER A 19 -0.13 1.34 39.83
N SER A 20 0.73 0.35 39.57
CA SER A 20 0.61 -0.97 40.19
C SER A 20 1.91 -1.77 40.11
N ARG A 21 2.28 -2.43 41.23
CA ARG A 21 3.42 -3.37 41.29
C ARG A 21 3.23 -4.63 40.46
N LYS A 22 2.01 -4.89 39.96
CA LYS A 22 1.72 -6.05 39.10
C LYS A 22 1.97 -5.77 37.61
N ILE A 23 2.19 -4.51 37.24
CA ILE A 23 2.42 -4.10 35.86
C ILE A 23 3.92 -4.00 35.63
N LYS A 24 4.40 -4.63 34.56
CA LYS A 24 5.76 -4.46 34.05
C LYS A 24 5.66 -3.81 32.68
N VAL A 25 6.45 -2.77 32.46
CA VAL A 25 6.44 -2.02 31.20
C VAL A 25 7.77 -2.27 30.47
N CYS A 26 7.67 -2.68 29.21
CA CYS A 26 8.82 -2.80 28.30
C CYS A 26 8.58 -1.81 27.15
N CYS A 27 9.50 -0.87 26.97
CA CYS A 27 9.41 0.16 25.93
C CYS A 27 10.66 0.12 25.06
N SER A 28 10.50 0.46 23.78
CA SER A 28 11.59 0.69 22.85
C SER A 28 11.50 2.12 22.31
N SER A 29 12.65 2.76 22.15
CA SER A 29 12.77 4.10 21.56
C SER A 29 14.13 4.25 20.87
N ARG A 30 14.28 5.27 20.03
CA ARG A 30 15.61 5.75 19.62
C ARG A 30 16.31 6.35 20.85
N PRO A 31 17.66 6.40 20.91
CA PRO A 31 18.40 6.96 22.05
C PRO A 31 18.31 8.50 22.10
N GLU A 32 17.09 9.04 22.00
CA GLU A 32 16.81 10.46 22.08
C GLU A 32 16.94 10.94 23.52
N HIS A 33 17.43 12.18 23.67
CA HIS A 33 17.77 12.74 24.98
C HIS A 33 16.63 12.67 26.02
N PRO A 34 15.35 12.97 25.69
CA PRO A 34 14.28 12.96 26.70
C PRO A 34 14.08 11.60 27.36
N PHE A 35 14.18 10.51 26.60
CA PHE A 35 14.02 9.15 27.14
C PHE A 35 15.24 8.73 27.93
N HIS A 36 16.45 8.98 27.42
CA HIS A 36 17.67 8.60 28.15
C HIS A 36 17.84 9.36 29.47
N ALA A 37 17.41 10.63 29.53
CA ALA A 37 17.52 11.45 30.73
C ALA A 37 16.46 11.14 31.79
N ALA A 38 15.25 10.73 31.39
CA ALA A 38 14.13 10.58 32.32
C ALA A 38 14.04 9.22 33.02
N ILE A 39 14.62 8.17 32.43
CA ILE A 39 14.54 6.79 32.94
C ILE A 39 15.92 6.10 33.14
N PRO A 40 17.00 6.78 33.54
CA PRO A 40 18.33 6.16 33.70
C PRO A 40 18.38 5.06 34.77
N GLN A 41 17.43 5.07 35.71
CA GLN A 41 17.34 4.10 36.80
C GLN A 41 16.80 2.73 36.38
N TYR A 42 16.20 2.61 35.18
CA TYR A 42 15.60 1.36 34.72
C TYR A 42 16.57 0.56 33.84
N PRO A 43 16.52 -0.78 33.88
CA PRO A 43 17.34 -1.61 33.00
C PRO A 43 17.06 -1.29 31.53
N SER A 44 18.11 -1.06 30.74
CA SER A 44 18.02 -0.78 29.32
C SER A 44 18.95 -1.69 28.53
N ILE A 45 18.51 -2.12 27.35
CA ILE A 45 19.32 -2.89 26.40
C ILE A 45 19.42 -2.06 25.12
N ARG A 46 20.64 -1.87 24.62
CA ARG A 46 20.91 -1.28 23.31
C ARG A 46 21.05 -2.39 22.30
N LEU A 47 20.07 -2.52 21.39
CA LEU A 47 20.04 -3.65 20.44
C LEU A 47 21.30 -3.76 19.59
N GLN A 48 21.91 -2.62 19.21
CA GLN A 48 23.14 -2.59 18.42
C GLN A 48 24.34 -3.25 19.13
N ASP A 49 24.33 -3.31 20.46
CA ASP A 49 25.43 -3.91 21.23
C ASP A 49 25.35 -5.46 21.22
N PHE A 50 24.21 -6.03 20.80
CA PHE A 50 23.96 -7.47 20.87
C PHE A 50 23.66 -8.14 19.52
N ASN A 51 23.33 -7.38 18.48
CA ASN A 51 22.88 -7.94 17.20
C ASN A 51 24.00 -8.15 16.17
N TYR A 52 25.26 -7.82 16.49
CA TYR A 52 26.40 -7.96 15.57
C TYR A 52 26.55 -9.40 15.04
N ASN A 53 26.43 -10.41 15.91
CA ASN A 53 26.57 -11.81 15.50
C ASN A 53 25.41 -12.25 14.59
N ASP A 54 24.19 -11.78 14.84
CA ASP A 54 23.02 -12.08 14.03
C ASP A 54 23.12 -11.45 12.64
N ILE A 55 23.55 -10.19 12.57
CA ILE A 55 23.81 -9.49 11.30
C ILE A 55 24.90 -10.22 10.52
N LYS A 56 26.03 -10.54 11.15
CA LYS A 56 27.13 -11.26 10.50
C LYS A 56 26.68 -12.62 9.97
N LEU A 57 25.90 -13.36 10.76
CA LEU A 57 25.35 -14.65 10.36
C LEU A 57 24.38 -14.51 9.18
N HIS A 58 23.52 -13.50 9.21
CA HIS A 58 22.62 -13.18 8.11
C HIS A 58 23.39 -12.89 6.83
N CYS A 59 24.34 -11.93 6.86
CA CYS A 59 25.14 -11.56 5.69
C CYS A 59 25.89 -12.77 5.13
N HIS A 60 26.51 -13.57 6.00
CA HIS A 60 27.23 -14.77 5.56
C HIS A 60 26.28 -15.76 4.87
N LYS A 61 25.17 -16.15 5.51
CA LYS A 61 24.18 -17.07 4.93
C LYS A 61 23.63 -16.61 3.58
N ARG A 62 23.42 -15.31 3.40
CA ARG A 62 22.90 -14.74 2.16
C ARG A 62 23.94 -14.67 1.04
N LEU A 63 25.21 -14.54 1.38
CA LEU A 63 26.30 -14.40 0.42
C LEU A 63 27.09 -15.69 0.18
N THR A 64 26.87 -16.75 0.98
CA THR A 64 27.54 -18.04 0.82
C THR A 64 27.42 -18.55 -0.60
N GLY A 65 28.55 -18.94 -1.20
CA GLY A 65 28.62 -19.45 -2.57
C GLY A 65 28.55 -18.37 -3.66
N THR A 66 28.60 -17.09 -3.28
CA THR A 66 28.72 -15.97 -4.20
C THR A 66 30.10 -15.32 -4.10
N ARG A 67 30.51 -14.59 -5.15
CA ARG A 67 31.75 -13.78 -5.12
C ARG A 67 31.73 -12.68 -4.05
N ALA A 68 30.55 -12.32 -3.53
CA ALA A 68 30.41 -11.32 -2.49
C ALA A 68 30.57 -11.87 -1.05
N GLU A 69 30.73 -13.19 -0.88
CA GLU A 69 30.89 -13.82 0.44
C GLU A 69 31.95 -13.17 1.34
N PRO A 70 33.15 -12.77 0.84
CA PRO A 70 34.18 -12.14 1.67
C PRO A 70 33.74 -10.82 2.32
N TYR A 71 32.71 -10.15 1.79
CA TYR A 71 32.25 -8.85 2.28
C TYR A 71 31.33 -8.93 3.50
N ALA A 72 30.85 -10.12 3.89
CA ALA A 72 29.87 -10.28 4.98
C ALA A 72 30.30 -9.60 6.29
N GLY A 73 31.58 -9.70 6.66
CA GLY A 73 32.12 -9.06 7.86
C GLY A 73 32.15 -7.54 7.79
N ARG A 74 32.47 -6.99 6.61
CA ARG A 74 32.51 -5.52 6.39
C ARG A 74 31.13 -4.91 6.37
N ILE A 75 30.16 -5.59 5.74
CA ILE A 75 28.75 -5.19 5.77
C ILE A 75 28.27 -5.14 7.23
N CYS A 76 28.55 -6.18 8.02
CA CYS A 76 28.17 -6.20 9.43
C CYS A 76 28.78 -5.03 10.22
N TYR A 77 30.06 -4.74 10.00
CA TYR A 77 30.75 -3.63 10.63
C TYR A 77 30.14 -2.26 10.25
N GLN A 78 29.89 -2.02 8.95
CA GLN A 78 29.33 -0.76 8.46
C GLN A 78 27.85 -0.55 8.81
N ALA A 79 27.12 -1.64 9.10
CA ALA A 79 25.72 -1.55 9.49
C ALA A 79 25.51 -0.86 10.83
N GLU A 80 26.53 -0.81 11.70
CA GLU A 80 26.47 -0.21 13.06
C GLU A 80 25.23 -0.66 13.86
N GLY A 81 24.84 -1.93 13.70
CA GLY A 81 23.67 -2.53 14.35
C GLY A 81 22.33 -2.28 13.66
N VAL A 82 22.29 -1.60 12.51
CA VAL A 82 21.08 -1.39 11.71
C VAL A 82 20.85 -2.58 10.78
N PHE A 83 20.03 -3.55 11.23
CA PHE A 83 19.77 -4.79 10.49
C PHE A 83 19.22 -4.54 9.07
N LEU A 84 18.34 -3.55 8.92
CA LEU A 84 17.77 -3.20 7.61
C LEU A 84 18.85 -2.74 6.62
N TRP A 85 19.81 -1.93 7.08
CA TRP A 85 20.95 -1.51 6.28
C TRP A 85 21.73 -2.73 5.78
N ALA A 86 22.08 -3.63 6.71
CA ALA A 86 22.82 -4.84 6.39
C ALA A 86 22.06 -5.73 5.40
N TYR A 87 20.76 -5.91 5.59
CA TYR A 87 19.90 -6.66 4.68
C TYR A 87 19.96 -6.07 3.26
N MET A 88 19.74 -4.77 3.10
CA MET A 88 19.65 -4.15 1.77
C MET A 88 20.99 -4.18 1.04
N VAL A 89 22.10 -3.88 1.72
CA VAL A 89 23.44 -3.93 1.12
C VAL A 89 23.85 -5.37 0.79
N THR A 90 23.46 -6.34 1.62
CA THR A 90 23.67 -7.77 1.36
C THR A 90 22.93 -8.22 0.11
N GLU A 91 21.64 -7.88 -0.03
CA GLU A 91 20.87 -8.23 -1.23
C GLU A 91 21.43 -7.57 -2.49
N ASP A 92 21.87 -6.32 -2.38
CA ASP A 92 22.48 -5.60 -3.50
C ASP A 92 23.74 -6.30 -4.02
N LEU A 93 24.68 -6.62 -3.11
CA LEU A 93 25.91 -7.31 -3.47
C LEU A 93 25.65 -8.75 -3.94
N ARG A 94 24.66 -9.45 -3.37
CA ARG A 94 24.26 -10.78 -3.82
C ARG A 94 23.72 -10.75 -5.26
N ALA A 95 22.88 -9.77 -5.56
CA ALA A 95 22.32 -9.59 -6.90
C ALA A 95 23.42 -9.22 -7.91
N ALA A 96 24.29 -8.27 -7.56
CA ALA A 96 25.46 -7.88 -8.33
C ALA A 96 26.37 -9.08 -8.67
N ALA A 97 26.71 -9.87 -7.66
CA ALA A 97 27.55 -11.05 -7.83
C ALA A 97 26.90 -12.07 -8.77
N SER A 98 25.57 -12.17 -8.77
CA SER A 98 24.82 -13.05 -9.67
C SER A 98 24.71 -12.51 -11.10
N GLN A 99 24.84 -11.19 -11.28
CA GLN A 99 24.73 -10.49 -12.58
C GLN A 99 26.06 -10.40 -13.35
N GLY A 100 27.18 -10.79 -12.73
CA GLY A 100 28.47 -10.90 -13.42
C GLY A 100 29.53 -9.89 -12.96
N ASP A 101 29.19 -8.94 -12.09
CA ASP A 101 30.10 -7.91 -11.56
C ASP A 101 31.40 -8.47 -11.00
N SER A 102 32.52 -7.81 -11.30
CA SER A 102 33.87 -8.20 -10.83
C SER A 102 34.03 -8.02 -9.33
N GLU A 103 35.12 -8.54 -8.75
CA GLU A 103 35.44 -8.30 -7.34
C GLU A 103 35.67 -6.81 -7.07
N GLU A 104 36.30 -6.10 -8.02
CA GLU A 104 36.51 -4.66 -7.96
C GLU A 104 35.19 -3.88 -7.99
N ASP A 105 34.22 -4.31 -8.79
CA ASP A 105 32.89 -3.69 -8.85
C ASP A 105 32.13 -3.87 -7.52
N LEU A 106 32.17 -5.08 -6.95
CA LEU A 106 31.53 -5.39 -5.66
C LEU A 106 32.18 -4.61 -4.52
N GLU A 107 33.51 -4.50 -4.51
CA GLU A 107 34.26 -3.68 -3.57
C GLU A 107 33.86 -2.21 -3.66
N SER A 108 33.81 -1.65 -4.88
CA SER A 108 33.44 -0.24 -5.07
C SER A 108 32.01 0.02 -4.63
N ARG A 109 31.08 -0.89 -4.94
CA ARG A 109 29.67 -0.79 -4.50
C ARG A 109 29.57 -0.71 -2.98
N LEU A 110 30.24 -1.61 -2.27
CA LEU A 110 30.22 -1.59 -0.80
C LEU A 110 30.86 -0.32 -0.23
N ARG A 111 31.96 0.13 -0.82
CA ARG A 111 32.68 1.33 -0.37
C ARG A 111 31.86 2.60 -0.58
N GLU A 112 31.06 2.67 -1.63
CA GLU A 112 30.19 3.82 -1.96
C GLU A 112 28.88 3.82 -1.17
N CYS A 113 28.49 2.70 -0.54
CA CYS A 113 27.28 2.64 0.28
C CYS A 113 27.40 3.60 1.49
N PRO A 114 26.48 4.56 1.65
CA PRO A 114 26.46 5.43 2.82
C PRO A 114 25.99 4.64 4.04
N THR A 115 26.42 5.04 5.24
CA THR A 115 26.08 4.36 6.51
C THR A 115 24.70 4.74 7.04
N GLY A 116 24.19 5.92 6.73
CA GLY A 116 22.87 6.39 7.14
C GLY A 116 21.74 5.82 6.26
N MET A 117 20.59 5.52 6.87
CA MET A 117 19.46 4.91 6.17
C MET A 117 18.84 5.81 5.10
N ASN A 118 18.70 7.11 5.37
CA ASN A 118 18.11 8.05 4.41
C ASN A 118 19.01 8.21 3.19
N GLU A 119 20.31 8.35 3.43
CA GLU A 119 21.34 8.43 2.40
C GLU A 119 21.38 7.13 1.60
N LEU A 120 21.24 5.97 2.25
CA LEU A 120 21.18 4.68 1.56
C LEU A 120 19.97 4.57 0.64
N PHE A 121 18.79 4.99 1.10
CA PHE A 121 17.58 5.00 0.28
C PHE A 121 17.72 5.93 -0.93
N THR A 122 18.23 7.14 -0.73
CA THR A 122 18.54 8.08 -1.83
C THR A 122 19.53 7.45 -2.81
N PHE A 123 20.64 6.91 -2.31
CA PHE A 123 21.66 6.24 -3.12
C PHE A 123 21.05 5.11 -3.97
N MET A 124 20.19 4.27 -3.38
CA MET A 124 19.54 3.17 -4.08
C MET A 124 18.56 3.62 -5.16
N LEU A 125 17.83 4.71 -4.93
CA LEU A 125 16.93 5.31 -5.92
C LEU A 125 17.69 5.98 -7.06
N GLU A 126 18.77 6.71 -6.76
CA GLU A 126 19.61 7.39 -7.75
C GLU A 126 20.40 6.42 -8.62
N ARG A 127 20.83 5.29 -8.05
CA ARG A 127 21.56 4.23 -8.78
C ARG A 127 20.66 3.41 -9.71
N GLN A 128 19.34 3.59 -9.66
CA GLN A 128 18.45 2.95 -10.62
C GLN A 128 18.85 3.32 -12.05
N ASP A 129 18.75 2.35 -12.95
CA ASP A 129 19.15 2.47 -14.36
C ASP A 129 18.65 3.81 -14.95
N LYS A 130 19.53 4.52 -15.67
CA LYS A 130 19.17 5.71 -16.47
C LYS A 130 17.97 5.43 -17.38
N PHE A 131 17.75 4.18 -17.77
CA PHE A 131 16.54 3.71 -18.45
C PHE A 131 15.25 3.96 -17.65
N TYR A 132 15.23 3.64 -16.35
CA TYR A 132 14.09 3.87 -15.47
C TYR A 132 13.93 5.34 -15.12
N ALA A 133 15.02 6.09 -14.93
CA ALA A 133 14.97 7.54 -14.75
C ALA A 133 14.29 8.27 -15.94
N LYS A 134 14.43 7.75 -17.16
CA LYS A 134 13.77 8.29 -18.37
C LYS A 134 12.28 7.92 -18.48
N ARG A 135 11.83 6.90 -17.75
CA ARG A 135 10.45 6.39 -17.78
C ARG A 135 9.97 6.12 -16.36
N PRO A 136 9.85 7.17 -15.52
CA PRO A 136 9.46 6.99 -14.14
C PRO A 136 8.08 6.36 -14.10
N LYS A 137 7.94 5.33 -13.26
CA LYS A 137 6.65 4.75 -12.92
C LYS A 137 6.34 5.20 -11.50
N PRO A 138 5.14 5.74 -11.24
CA PRO A 138 4.81 6.35 -9.95
C PRO A 138 4.51 5.31 -8.86
N TYR A 139 5.15 4.13 -8.89
CA TYR A 139 4.79 3.02 -8.02
C TYR A 139 4.93 3.38 -6.54
N LEU A 140 6.04 3.99 -6.12
CA LEU A 140 6.22 4.42 -4.74
C LEU A 140 5.18 5.46 -4.31
N ALA A 141 4.82 6.40 -5.19
CA ALA A 141 3.76 7.38 -4.90
C ALA A 141 2.39 6.72 -4.75
N LEU A 142 2.06 5.74 -5.60
CA LEU A 142 0.81 4.98 -5.51
C LEU A 142 0.74 4.14 -4.23
N VAL A 143 1.81 3.40 -3.90
CA VAL A 143 1.88 2.60 -2.67
C VAL A 143 1.79 3.50 -1.43
N LEU A 144 2.45 4.66 -1.44
CA LEU A 144 2.37 5.64 -0.36
C LEU A 144 0.94 6.14 -0.16
N ALA A 145 0.29 6.64 -1.22
CA ALA A 145 -1.08 7.15 -1.14
C ALA A 145 -2.09 6.10 -0.65
N ALA A 146 -1.93 4.85 -1.06
CA ALA A 146 -2.75 3.75 -0.56
C ALA A 146 -2.53 3.48 0.94
N THR A 147 -1.26 3.53 1.37
CA THR A 147 -0.89 3.35 2.79
C THR A 147 -1.51 4.42 3.68
N GLU A 148 -1.58 5.68 3.23
CA GLU A 148 -2.20 6.79 3.98
C GLU A 148 -3.71 6.60 4.19
N VAL A 149 -4.40 5.91 3.28
CA VAL A 149 -5.82 5.55 3.44
C VAL A 149 -6.02 4.16 4.03
N THR A 150 -4.96 3.60 4.65
CA THR A 150 -4.96 2.28 5.32
C THR A 150 -5.30 1.11 4.40
N GLU A 151 -4.97 1.22 3.11
CA GLU A 151 -5.19 0.17 2.11
C GLU A 151 -3.88 -0.34 1.51
N GLU A 152 -3.90 -1.60 1.09
CA GLU A 152 -2.81 -2.25 0.37
C GLU A 152 -3.11 -2.23 -1.14
N LEU A 153 -2.08 -2.21 -1.98
CA LEU A 153 -2.22 -2.33 -3.43
C LEU A 153 -1.83 -3.72 -3.90
N THR A 154 -2.58 -4.27 -4.86
CA THR A 154 -2.13 -5.45 -5.59
C THR A 154 -1.22 -5.03 -6.75
N LEU A 155 -0.43 -5.96 -7.28
CA LEU A 155 0.33 -5.70 -8.50
C LEU A 155 -0.59 -5.29 -9.66
N LEU A 156 -1.80 -5.87 -9.74
CA LEU A 156 -2.78 -5.48 -10.75
C LEU A 156 -3.20 -4.00 -10.59
N ASP A 157 -3.43 -3.52 -9.37
CA ASP A 157 -3.80 -2.12 -9.15
C ASP A 157 -2.66 -1.16 -9.53
N LEU A 158 -1.41 -1.53 -9.22
CA LEU A 158 -0.24 -0.75 -9.66
C LEU A 158 -0.10 -0.73 -11.18
N LEU A 159 -0.32 -1.88 -11.83
CA LEU A 159 -0.29 -1.97 -13.29
C LEU A 159 -1.33 -1.02 -13.90
N LEU A 160 -2.58 -1.12 -13.46
CA LEU A 160 -3.69 -0.31 -13.96
C LEU A 160 -3.51 1.18 -13.64
N GLY A 161 -3.21 1.51 -12.39
CA GLY A 161 -2.98 2.88 -11.93
C GLY A 161 -1.85 3.59 -12.67
N SER A 162 -0.83 2.85 -13.08
CA SER A 162 0.30 3.38 -13.87
C SER A 162 0.00 3.57 -15.36
N GLN A 163 -1.14 3.09 -15.87
CA GLN A 163 -1.53 3.20 -17.29
C GLN A 163 -2.40 4.42 -17.58
N TYR A 164 -3.18 4.93 -16.62
CA TYR A 164 -4.07 6.10 -16.82
C TYR A 164 -3.34 7.45 -17.06
N GLN A 165 -2.11 7.45 -17.54
CA GLN A 165 -1.35 8.65 -17.93
C GLN A 165 -1.41 8.93 -19.44
N THR A 166 -1.84 7.99 -20.28
CA THR A 166 -1.53 8.04 -21.73
C THR A 166 -2.61 8.61 -22.64
N THR A 167 -3.86 8.74 -22.21
CA THR A 167 -4.94 9.26 -23.08
C THR A 167 -6.05 9.92 -22.25
N PRO A 168 -6.54 11.13 -22.61
CA PRO A 168 -7.73 11.69 -21.98
C PRO A 168 -8.95 10.85 -22.40
N VAL A 169 -9.40 10.01 -21.49
CA VAL A 169 -10.61 9.21 -21.66
C VAL A 169 -11.80 10.06 -21.23
N SER A 170 -12.77 10.26 -22.14
CA SER A 170 -13.97 11.06 -21.86
C SER A 170 -14.97 10.36 -20.94
N ALA A 171 -14.94 9.02 -20.86
CA ALA A 171 -15.84 8.23 -20.03
C ALA A 171 -15.22 6.88 -19.63
N PHE A 172 -15.53 6.39 -18.43
CA PHE A 172 -15.05 5.11 -17.96
C PHE A 172 -15.69 3.95 -18.77
N PRO A 173 -14.94 2.91 -19.14
CA PRO A 173 -15.49 1.81 -19.93
C PRO A 173 -16.57 1.06 -19.15
N LYS A 174 -17.69 0.75 -19.82
CA LYS A 174 -18.77 -0.06 -19.24
C LYS A 174 -18.45 -1.56 -19.21
N SER A 175 -17.57 -2.01 -20.10
CA SER A 175 -17.12 -3.39 -20.17
C SER A 175 -15.65 -3.44 -20.57
N LEU A 176 -14.99 -4.54 -20.23
CA LEU A 176 -13.61 -4.81 -20.61
C LEU A 176 -13.58 -5.76 -21.78
N ASP A 177 -12.78 -5.45 -22.79
CA ASP A 177 -12.61 -6.33 -23.94
C ASP A 177 -11.50 -7.36 -23.69
N ALA A 178 -11.57 -8.49 -24.40
CA ALA A 178 -10.60 -9.58 -24.26
C ALA A 178 -9.18 -9.18 -24.71
N SER A 179 -9.06 -8.16 -25.57
CA SER A 179 -7.76 -7.68 -26.06
C SER A 179 -7.01 -6.87 -24.99
N GLN A 180 -7.74 -6.08 -24.20
CA GLN A 180 -7.24 -5.34 -23.05
C GLN A 180 -6.74 -6.29 -21.98
N LEU A 181 -7.55 -7.29 -21.60
CA LEU A 181 -7.16 -8.31 -20.62
C LEU A 181 -5.92 -9.09 -21.09
N ALA A 182 -5.88 -9.50 -22.36
CA ALA A 182 -4.70 -10.16 -22.94
C ALA A 182 -3.45 -9.25 -22.94
N SER A 183 -3.63 -7.94 -23.12
CA SER A 183 -2.54 -6.98 -23.03
C SER A 183 -2.01 -6.83 -21.60
N TRP A 184 -2.89 -6.76 -20.61
CA TRP A 184 -2.49 -6.69 -19.20
C TRP A 184 -1.81 -7.97 -18.74
N ASP A 185 -2.29 -9.13 -19.20
CA ASP A 185 -1.67 -10.42 -18.90
C ASP A 185 -0.22 -10.47 -19.37
N ARG A 186 0.05 -10.01 -20.60
CA ARG A 186 1.43 -9.88 -21.11
C ARG A 186 2.28 -8.91 -20.27
N LEU A 187 1.71 -7.79 -19.83
CA LEU A 187 2.41 -6.82 -18.98
C LEU A 187 2.65 -7.36 -17.56
N ALA A 188 1.82 -8.29 -17.09
CA ALA A 188 1.89 -8.87 -15.75
C ALA A 188 3.00 -9.94 -15.60
N ILE A 189 3.50 -10.52 -16.71
CA ILE A 189 4.50 -11.62 -16.71
C ILE A 189 5.71 -11.33 -15.80
N ALA A 190 6.30 -10.14 -15.92
CA ALA A 190 7.50 -9.74 -15.19
C ALA A 190 7.22 -8.60 -14.19
N LEU A 191 5.95 -8.36 -13.88
CA LEU A 191 5.52 -7.15 -13.16
C LEU A 191 6.07 -7.09 -11.74
N GLU A 192 6.07 -8.20 -11.01
CA GLU A 192 6.62 -8.28 -9.65
C GLU A 192 8.09 -7.84 -9.60
N ALA A 193 8.94 -8.48 -10.42
CA ALA A 193 10.35 -8.11 -10.55
C ALA A 193 10.53 -6.67 -11.02
N ASN A 194 9.68 -6.19 -11.93
CA ASN A 194 9.74 -4.82 -12.43
C ASN A 194 9.39 -3.78 -11.36
N VAL A 195 8.36 -4.04 -10.55
CA VAL A 195 7.93 -3.17 -9.45
C VAL A 195 9.03 -3.11 -8.40
N VAL A 196 9.53 -4.27 -7.93
CA VAL A 196 10.60 -4.34 -6.92
C VAL A 196 11.86 -3.61 -7.40
N ALA A 197 12.29 -3.86 -8.63
CA ALA A 197 13.47 -3.20 -9.20
C ALA A 197 13.28 -1.68 -9.31
N ARG A 198 12.17 -1.21 -9.90
CA ARG A 198 11.90 0.23 -10.08
C ARG A 198 11.70 0.99 -8.77
N CYS A 199 11.27 0.29 -7.73
CA CYS A 199 11.18 0.82 -6.38
C CYS A 199 12.49 0.67 -5.61
N ALA A 200 13.61 0.31 -6.25
CA ALA A 200 14.92 0.12 -5.62
C ALA A 200 14.92 -0.83 -4.43
N ASN A 201 14.11 -1.91 -4.50
CA ASN A 201 13.87 -2.85 -3.41
C ASN A 201 13.27 -2.22 -2.13
N LEU A 202 12.70 -1.01 -2.20
CA LEU A 202 12.01 -0.38 -1.06
C LEU A 202 10.62 -0.96 -0.81
N VAL A 203 10.14 -1.83 -1.70
CA VAL A 203 8.87 -2.55 -1.57
C VAL A 203 9.10 -4.04 -1.71
N GLU A 204 8.24 -4.82 -1.07
CA GLU A 204 8.15 -6.27 -1.20
C GLU A 204 6.75 -6.70 -1.60
N CYS A 205 6.66 -7.90 -2.17
CA CYS A 205 5.43 -8.50 -2.62
C CYS A 205 5.08 -9.73 -1.78
N TYR A 206 3.81 -9.95 -1.49
CA TYR A 206 3.32 -11.14 -0.79
C TYR A 206 1.93 -11.54 -1.29
N VAL A 207 1.59 -12.82 -1.12
CA VAL A 207 0.33 -13.37 -1.60
C VAL A 207 -0.80 -13.03 -0.63
N LEU A 208 -1.89 -12.50 -1.17
CA LEU A 208 -3.13 -12.26 -0.44
C LEU A 208 -3.92 -13.57 -0.28
N HIS A 209 -4.46 -13.74 0.91
CA HIS A 209 -5.45 -14.76 1.20
C HIS A 209 -6.86 -14.25 0.87
N GLU A 210 -7.76 -15.17 0.52
CA GLU A 210 -9.16 -14.83 0.34
C GLU A 210 -9.74 -14.23 1.61
N SER A 211 -10.52 -13.16 1.43
CA SER A 211 -11.24 -12.51 2.51
C SER A 211 -12.52 -11.88 1.96
N PRO A 212 -13.45 -11.45 2.82
CA PRO A 212 -14.63 -10.71 2.36
C PRO A 212 -14.30 -9.42 1.58
N GLN A 213 -13.08 -8.89 1.74
CA GLN A 213 -12.59 -7.69 1.06
C GLN A 213 -11.76 -8.00 -0.20
N HIS A 214 -11.37 -9.26 -0.41
CA HIS A 214 -10.52 -9.71 -1.52
C HIS A 214 -11.02 -11.04 -2.11
N THR A 215 -11.73 -10.95 -3.23
CA THR A 215 -12.24 -12.13 -3.96
C THR A 215 -11.28 -12.48 -5.09
N ARG A 216 -10.77 -13.72 -5.13
CA ARG A 216 -9.91 -14.16 -6.24
C ARG A 216 -10.68 -14.24 -7.56
N PHE A 217 -9.96 -14.19 -8.66
CA PHE A 217 -10.55 -14.55 -9.95
C PHE A 217 -10.98 -16.02 -9.94
N PRO A 218 -12.09 -16.40 -10.61
CA PRO A 218 -12.49 -17.79 -10.77
C PRO A 218 -11.41 -18.62 -11.47
N ASP A 219 -11.35 -19.93 -11.18
CA ASP A 219 -10.42 -20.86 -11.83
C ASP A 219 -10.59 -20.91 -13.37
N SER A 220 -11.78 -20.55 -13.86
CA SER A 220 -12.08 -20.46 -15.30
C SER A 220 -11.56 -19.19 -15.97
N PHE A 221 -10.97 -18.26 -15.21
CA PHE A 221 -10.45 -17.00 -15.76
C PHE A 221 -9.16 -17.25 -16.57
N PRO A 222 -9.12 -16.92 -17.87
CA PRO A 222 -8.08 -17.42 -18.77
C PRO A 222 -6.73 -16.67 -18.68
N TYR A 223 -6.63 -15.60 -17.89
CA TYR A 223 -5.44 -14.74 -17.81
C TYR A 223 -4.71 -14.98 -16.48
N GLU A 224 -3.81 -15.98 -16.48
CA GLU A 224 -3.10 -16.45 -15.29
C GLU A 224 -2.26 -15.35 -14.64
N HIS A 225 -1.54 -14.54 -15.43
CA HIS A 225 -0.66 -13.51 -14.90
C HIS A 225 -1.44 -12.34 -14.30
N VAL A 226 -2.59 -11.98 -14.89
CA VAL A 226 -3.54 -11.04 -14.28
C VAL A 226 -4.06 -11.58 -12.96
N SER A 227 -4.49 -12.84 -12.91
CA SER A 227 -4.99 -13.48 -11.69
C SER A 227 -3.93 -13.50 -10.59
N ARG A 228 -2.68 -13.87 -10.93
CA ARG A 228 -1.54 -13.81 -10.01
C ARG A 228 -1.28 -12.39 -9.54
N ALA A 229 -1.24 -11.40 -10.43
CA ALA A 229 -1.00 -10.00 -10.07
C ALA A 229 -2.08 -9.43 -9.15
N HIS A 230 -3.34 -9.83 -9.33
CA HIS A 230 -4.45 -9.49 -8.44
C HIS A 230 -4.27 -10.12 -7.04
N ASN A 231 -3.68 -11.30 -6.97
CA ASN A 231 -3.50 -12.02 -5.70
C ASN A 231 -2.18 -11.70 -5.00
N THR A 232 -1.38 -10.77 -5.52
CA THR A 232 -0.10 -10.37 -4.93
C THR A 232 -0.17 -8.90 -4.51
N ALA A 233 -0.12 -8.66 -3.20
CA ALA A 233 -0.05 -7.33 -2.62
C ALA A 233 1.38 -6.79 -2.58
N VAL A 234 1.50 -5.46 -2.51
CA VAL A 234 2.75 -4.70 -2.42
C VAL A 234 2.73 -3.81 -1.19
N ARG A 235 3.81 -3.85 -0.42
CA ARG A 235 4.01 -2.98 0.75
C ARG A 235 5.46 -2.52 0.85
N PHE A 236 5.72 -1.48 1.63
CA PHE A 236 7.09 -1.09 1.97
C PHE A 236 7.80 -2.21 2.75
N ILE A 237 9.08 -2.44 2.47
CA ILE A 237 9.90 -3.43 3.20
C ILE A 237 9.99 -3.12 4.70
N HIS A 238 9.87 -1.83 5.04
CA HIS A 238 9.95 -1.34 6.41
C HIS A 238 9.34 0.06 6.49
N ARG A 239 8.85 0.43 7.68
CA ARG A 239 8.29 1.78 7.91
C ARG A 239 9.27 2.90 7.58
N SER A 240 10.57 2.70 7.80
CA SER A 240 11.57 3.74 7.51
C SER A 240 11.69 4.05 6.03
N ALA A 241 11.34 3.12 5.12
CA ALA A 241 11.29 3.41 3.69
C ALA A 241 10.11 4.33 3.35
N ARG A 242 8.96 4.13 4.01
CA ARG A 242 7.83 5.07 3.95
C ARG A 242 8.20 6.41 4.55
N ASP A 243 8.74 6.42 5.77
CA ASP A 243 9.09 7.65 6.49
C ASP A 243 10.14 8.45 5.73
N PHE A 244 11.11 7.79 5.08
CA PHE A 244 12.06 8.41 4.16
C PHE A 244 11.36 9.21 3.05
N LEU A 245 10.35 8.63 2.39
CA LEU A 245 9.63 9.30 1.30
C LEU A 245 8.89 10.57 1.76
N VAL A 246 8.46 10.60 3.02
CA VAL A 246 7.62 11.69 3.57
C VAL A 246 8.44 12.74 4.32
N GLU A 247 9.48 12.32 5.05
CA GLU A 247 10.18 13.16 6.03
C GLU A 247 11.58 13.60 5.58
N SER A 248 12.21 12.87 4.65
CA SER A 248 13.58 13.20 4.19
C SER A 248 13.57 14.07 2.94
N GLU A 249 14.60 14.92 2.80
CA GLU A 249 14.78 15.77 1.61
C GLU A 249 14.86 14.94 0.31
N GLY A 250 15.64 13.85 0.32
CA GLY A 250 15.80 12.99 -0.85
C GLY A 250 14.52 12.26 -1.26
N GLY A 251 13.78 11.74 -0.29
CA GLY A 251 12.50 11.07 -0.55
C GLY A 251 11.42 12.02 -1.06
N VAL A 252 11.31 13.21 -0.46
CA VAL A 252 10.39 14.27 -0.91
C VAL A 252 10.73 14.73 -2.33
N ALA A 253 12.02 14.95 -2.62
CA ALA A 253 12.48 15.30 -3.97
C ALA A 253 12.15 14.20 -4.99
N PHE A 254 12.31 12.93 -4.62
CA PHE A 254 11.93 11.80 -5.47
C PHE A 254 10.43 11.79 -5.77
N LEU A 255 9.57 11.95 -4.76
CA LEU A 255 8.11 12.00 -4.97
C LEU A 255 7.70 13.17 -5.86
N GLN A 256 8.29 14.36 -5.65
CA GLN A 256 8.05 15.53 -6.49
C GLN A 256 8.45 15.26 -7.96
N SER A 257 9.53 14.52 -8.18
CA SER A 257 9.97 14.13 -9.53
C SER A 257 8.95 13.24 -10.27
N CYS A 258 8.10 12.51 -9.53
CA CYS A 258 7.04 11.67 -10.11
C CYS A 258 5.89 12.49 -10.71
N ARG A 259 5.79 13.80 -10.39
CA ARG A 259 4.75 14.72 -10.87
C ARG A 259 3.32 14.17 -10.67
N MET A 260 3.08 13.59 -9.50
CA MET A 260 1.78 13.02 -9.13
C MET A 260 1.41 13.56 -7.75
N SER A 261 0.25 14.21 -7.64
CA SER A 261 -0.30 14.56 -6.33
C SER A 261 -0.97 13.35 -5.67
N ASP A 262 -1.16 13.39 -4.35
CA ASP A 262 -1.89 12.35 -3.62
C ASP A 262 -3.31 12.17 -4.16
N GLU A 263 -3.96 13.27 -4.54
CA GLU A 263 -5.29 13.26 -5.17
C GLU A 263 -5.26 12.54 -6.53
N ASP A 264 -4.24 12.79 -7.35
CA ASP A 264 -4.06 12.10 -8.63
C ASP A 264 -3.84 10.59 -8.40
N ALA A 265 -3.07 10.22 -7.38
CA ALA A 265 -2.83 8.84 -7.00
C ALA A 265 -4.14 8.16 -6.58
N LEU A 266 -4.90 8.76 -5.66
CA LEU A 266 -6.17 8.21 -5.17
C LEU A 266 -7.20 8.06 -6.29
N ARG A 267 -7.34 9.05 -7.18
CA ARG A 267 -8.20 8.94 -8.38
C ARG A 267 -7.79 7.78 -9.27
N LYS A 268 -6.49 7.62 -9.53
CA LYS A 268 -5.97 6.46 -10.29
C LYS A 268 -6.27 5.14 -9.60
N MET A 269 -6.27 5.09 -8.27
CA MET A 269 -6.63 3.89 -7.51
C MET A 269 -8.13 3.59 -7.53
N VAL A 270 -8.99 4.62 -7.53
CA VAL A 270 -10.44 4.44 -7.79
C VAL A 270 -10.66 3.79 -9.15
N LEU A 271 -10.03 4.33 -10.21
CA LEU A 271 -10.16 3.81 -11.56
C LEU A 271 -9.59 2.38 -11.69
N ALA A 272 -8.40 2.13 -11.12
CA ALA A 272 -7.79 0.81 -11.10
C ALA A 272 -8.68 -0.22 -10.37
N SER A 273 -9.18 0.13 -9.19
CA SER A 273 -10.06 -0.76 -8.42
C SER A 273 -11.39 -1.00 -9.13
N ALA A 274 -11.96 0.01 -9.80
CA ALA A 274 -13.17 -0.14 -10.61
C ALA A 274 -12.93 -1.12 -11.77
N THR A 275 -11.79 -0.98 -12.45
CA THR A 275 -11.41 -1.87 -13.56
C THR A 275 -11.15 -3.30 -13.07
N SER A 276 -10.47 -3.49 -11.94
CA SER A 276 -10.30 -4.80 -11.31
C SER A 276 -11.65 -5.44 -10.95
N PHE A 277 -12.60 -4.64 -10.44
CA PHE A 277 -13.97 -5.10 -10.13
C PHE A 277 -14.75 -5.53 -11.37
N LEU A 278 -14.63 -4.79 -12.49
CA LEU A 278 -15.24 -5.17 -13.76
C LEU A 278 -14.63 -6.45 -14.33
N ALA A 279 -13.31 -6.62 -14.21
CA ALA A 279 -12.62 -7.82 -14.67
C ALA A 279 -13.03 -9.07 -13.87
N ASN A 280 -13.18 -8.94 -12.55
CA ASN A 280 -13.53 -10.05 -11.68
C ASN A 280 -15.04 -10.10 -11.42
N THR A 281 -15.75 -10.90 -12.22
CA THR A 281 -17.21 -11.06 -12.11
C THR A 281 -17.67 -11.75 -10.82
N ALA A 282 -16.78 -12.48 -10.13
CA ALA A 282 -17.08 -13.07 -8.83
C ALA A 282 -17.02 -12.05 -7.68
N TRP A 283 -16.38 -10.90 -7.91
CA TRP A 283 -16.22 -9.87 -6.88
C TRP A 283 -17.51 -9.06 -6.70
N LYS A 284 -17.96 -8.98 -5.44
CA LYS A 284 -19.26 -8.40 -5.04
C LYS A 284 -19.13 -7.30 -3.98
N ASN A 285 -17.91 -6.88 -3.65
CA ASN A 285 -17.68 -5.89 -2.60
C ASN A 285 -16.90 -4.69 -3.17
N PRO A 286 -17.56 -3.53 -3.39
CA PRO A 286 -16.90 -2.33 -3.88
C PRO A 286 -16.11 -1.57 -2.80
N GLY A 287 -16.05 -2.08 -1.56
CA GLY A 287 -15.53 -1.36 -0.39
C GLY A 287 -14.11 -0.82 -0.55
N ARG A 288 -13.25 -1.53 -1.28
CA ARG A 288 -11.87 -1.09 -1.54
C ARG A 288 -11.80 0.17 -2.40
N LEU A 289 -12.58 0.19 -3.48
CA LEU A 289 -12.75 1.38 -4.33
C LEU A 289 -13.28 2.56 -3.52
N LEU A 290 -14.22 2.32 -2.60
CA LEU A 290 -14.81 3.36 -1.75
C LEU A 290 -13.82 3.93 -0.72
N LYS A 291 -12.88 3.12 -0.22
CA LYS A 291 -11.82 3.61 0.68
C LYS A 291 -10.85 4.57 -0.03
N PHE A 292 -10.47 4.27 -1.27
CA PHE A 292 -9.71 5.23 -2.09
C PHE A 292 -10.51 6.51 -2.37
N ALA A 293 -11.79 6.35 -2.74
CA ALA A 293 -12.69 7.47 -3.00
C ALA A 293 -12.86 8.41 -1.79
N ARG A 294 -12.93 7.85 -0.57
CA ARG A 294 -13.03 8.63 0.69
C ARG A 294 -11.87 9.61 0.87
N GLY A 295 -10.68 9.25 0.41
CA GLY A 295 -9.49 10.10 0.51
C GLY A 295 -9.51 11.31 -0.44
N ILE A 296 -10.37 11.31 -1.47
CA ILE A 296 -10.38 12.35 -2.51
C ILE A 296 -11.11 13.59 -2.01
N ARG A 297 -10.42 14.73 -2.03
CA ARG A 297 -11.03 16.03 -1.68
C ARG A 297 -12.12 16.41 -2.67
N ALA A 298 -13.16 17.08 -2.17
CA ALA A 298 -14.34 17.43 -2.97
C ALA A 298 -13.99 18.14 -4.29
N ASN A 299 -13.08 19.09 -4.30
CA ASN A 299 -12.70 19.83 -5.51
C ASN A 299 -11.75 19.08 -6.48
N CYS A 300 -11.33 17.85 -6.16
CA CYS A 300 -10.38 17.07 -6.95
C CYS A 300 -11.02 15.99 -7.83
N TRP A 301 -12.30 15.70 -7.58
CA TRP A 301 -13.12 14.77 -8.36
C TRP A 301 -13.30 15.21 -9.81
N THR A 302 -13.34 14.23 -10.72
CA THR A 302 -13.69 14.45 -12.13
C THR A 302 -14.86 13.57 -12.56
N SER A 303 -15.41 13.83 -13.74
CA SER A 303 -16.46 12.98 -14.31
C SER A 303 -16.03 11.53 -14.54
N LEU A 304 -14.72 11.27 -14.63
CA LEU A 304 -14.19 9.93 -14.89
C LEU A 304 -14.32 9.02 -13.68
N GLU A 305 -13.93 9.49 -12.49
CA GLU A 305 -14.10 8.72 -11.25
C GLU A 305 -15.58 8.55 -10.91
N ILE A 306 -16.40 9.58 -11.16
CA ILE A 306 -17.85 9.50 -10.98
C ILE A 306 -18.43 8.39 -11.87
N SER A 307 -18.12 8.43 -13.18
CA SER A 307 -18.55 7.42 -14.13
C SER A 307 -18.07 6.01 -13.77
N ALA A 308 -16.89 5.86 -13.16
CA ALA A 308 -16.37 4.57 -12.73
C ALA A 308 -17.18 3.99 -11.56
N ILE A 309 -17.50 4.82 -10.57
CA ILE A 309 -18.32 4.43 -9.42
C ILE A 309 -19.73 4.07 -9.85
N ASP A 310 -20.38 4.88 -10.69
CA ASP A 310 -21.72 4.60 -11.23
C ASP A 310 -21.74 3.25 -11.99
N THR A 311 -20.70 2.98 -12.80
CA THR A 311 -20.57 1.72 -13.53
C THR A 311 -20.43 0.53 -12.57
N VAL A 312 -19.61 0.66 -11.53
CA VAL A 312 -19.41 -0.40 -10.52
C VAL A 312 -20.72 -0.71 -9.79
N PHE A 313 -21.49 0.29 -9.39
CA PHE A 313 -22.78 0.05 -8.72
C PHE A 313 -23.84 -0.53 -9.65
N ALA A 314 -23.89 -0.09 -10.91
CA ALA A 314 -24.78 -0.69 -11.90
C ALA A 314 -24.46 -2.19 -12.10
N GLU A 315 -23.18 -2.54 -12.20
CA GLU A 315 -22.72 -3.93 -12.32
C GLU A 315 -22.95 -4.73 -11.04
N LEU A 316 -22.76 -4.12 -9.87
CA LEU A 316 -23.07 -4.76 -8.58
C LEU A 316 -24.55 -5.12 -8.50
N GLN A 317 -25.45 -4.19 -8.85
CA GLN A 317 -26.89 -4.43 -8.89
C GLN A 317 -27.27 -5.50 -9.93
N ALA A 318 -26.56 -5.58 -11.06
CA ALA A 318 -26.79 -6.62 -12.06
C ALA A 318 -26.35 -8.02 -11.58
N ARG A 319 -25.22 -8.09 -10.86
CA ARG A 319 -24.67 -9.34 -10.29
C ARG A 319 -25.47 -9.83 -9.08
N GLU A 320 -25.88 -8.90 -8.22
CA GLU A 320 -26.68 -9.16 -7.03
C GLU A 320 -27.87 -8.18 -6.99
N PRO A 321 -29.00 -8.57 -7.63
CA PRO A 321 -30.19 -7.73 -7.63
C PRO A 321 -30.69 -7.51 -6.20
N TRP A 322 -30.39 -6.33 -5.67
CA TRP A 322 -30.97 -5.89 -4.41
C TRP A 322 -32.47 -5.70 -4.59
N THR A 323 -33.25 -6.07 -3.57
CA THR A 323 -34.69 -5.82 -3.54
C THR A 323 -34.99 -4.95 -2.33
N MET A 324 -35.84 -3.93 -2.50
CA MET A 324 -36.28 -3.10 -1.38
C MET A 324 -36.91 -4.01 -0.31
N PRO A 325 -36.51 -3.90 0.97
CA PRO A 325 -37.21 -4.57 2.05
C PRO A 325 -38.69 -4.18 1.99
N SER A 326 -39.59 -5.18 1.97
CA SER A 326 -41.02 -4.92 1.95
C SER A 326 -41.41 -4.13 3.20
N LEU A 327 -41.89 -2.90 3.04
CA LEU A 327 -42.30 -1.98 4.12
C LEU A 327 -43.57 -2.44 4.87
N VAL A 328 -44.02 -3.67 4.70
CA VAL A 328 -45.27 -4.18 5.26
C VAL A 328 -45.06 -5.49 6.00
N SER A 329 -45.37 -5.44 7.30
CA SER A 329 -45.89 -6.51 8.16
C SER A 329 -44.91 -7.29 9.05
N THR A 330 -44.77 -6.76 10.28
CA THR A 330 -44.84 -7.47 11.58
C THR A 330 -43.89 -8.64 11.86
N ALA A 331 -43.06 -8.45 12.89
CA ALA A 331 -42.67 -9.43 13.90
C ALA A 331 -43.01 -10.90 13.59
N SER A 332 -42.09 -11.61 12.94
CA SER A 332 -41.47 -12.84 13.46
C SER A 332 -40.73 -13.57 12.33
N CYS A 333 -39.68 -14.27 12.73
CA CYS A 333 -39.08 -15.39 12.02
C CYS A 333 -38.07 -15.06 10.90
N ALA A 334 -36.80 -15.08 11.31
CA ALA A 334 -35.71 -15.79 10.65
C ALA A 334 -35.49 -15.55 9.14
N CYS A 335 -34.77 -14.48 8.82
CA CYS A 335 -33.97 -14.40 7.60
C CYS A 335 -32.49 -14.11 7.93
N HIS A 336 -31.83 -15.00 8.66
CA HIS A 336 -30.37 -14.95 8.91
C HIS A 336 -29.50 -15.24 7.67
N GLN A 337 -30.00 -14.95 6.46
CA GLN A 337 -29.24 -15.13 5.21
C GLN A 337 -29.31 -13.92 4.26
N ALA A 338 -29.87 -12.79 4.68
CA ALA A 338 -29.73 -11.55 3.93
C ALA A 338 -28.42 -10.84 4.36
N SER A 339 -27.35 -11.10 3.59
CA SER A 339 -26.12 -10.28 3.50
C SER A 339 -25.40 -9.92 4.82
N GLN A 340 -24.19 -10.48 5.01
CA GLN A 340 -23.24 -10.11 6.08
C GLN A 340 -22.75 -8.62 6.04
N TYR A 341 -23.40 -7.74 5.28
CA TYR A 341 -22.91 -6.39 4.98
C TYR A 341 -23.84 -5.22 5.38
N TYR A 342 -25.03 -5.47 5.95
CA TYR A 342 -25.95 -4.36 6.24
C TYR A 342 -26.56 -4.44 7.63
N ASP A 343 -26.35 -3.37 8.41
CA ASP A 343 -27.16 -3.08 9.59
C ASP A 343 -28.60 -2.74 9.15
N GLU A 344 -29.58 -3.22 9.91
CA GLU A 344 -31.03 -2.96 9.76
C GLU A 344 -31.40 -1.44 9.77
N PHE A 345 -30.42 -0.55 9.94
CA PHE A 345 -30.58 0.89 10.11
C PHE A 345 -30.13 1.74 8.91
N SER A 346 -29.84 1.13 7.76
CA SER A 346 -29.47 1.90 6.56
C SER A 346 -30.65 2.77 6.10
N PRO A 347 -30.52 4.11 6.05
CA PRO A 347 -31.62 4.99 5.70
C PRO A 347 -32.06 4.78 4.24
N LEU A 348 -33.29 4.32 4.07
CA LEU A 348 -33.94 4.11 2.77
C LEU A 348 -34.73 5.37 2.39
N CYS A 349 -34.47 5.92 1.21
CA CYS A 349 -35.24 7.03 0.65
C CYS A 349 -36.17 6.51 -0.45
N LEU A 350 -37.48 6.61 -0.21
CA LEU A 350 -38.49 6.12 -1.15
C LEU A 350 -38.55 6.90 -2.47
N ASP A 351 -38.01 8.12 -2.48
CA ASP A 351 -37.95 8.97 -3.67
C ASP A 351 -36.75 8.66 -4.57
N LEU A 352 -35.83 7.80 -4.11
CA LEU A 352 -34.67 7.36 -4.87
C LEU A 352 -34.95 6.05 -5.61
N SER A 353 -34.28 5.86 -6.75
CA SER A 353 -34.29 4.56 -7.39
C SER A 353 -33.63 3.49 -6.50
N LEU A 354 -33.86 2.22 -6.82
CA LEU A 354 -33.21 1.09 -6.14
C LEU A 354 -31.68 1.20 -6.19
N LEU A 355 -31.15 1.56 -7.36
CA LEU A 355 -29.71 1.75 -7.59
C LEU A 355 -29.15 2.94 -6.80
N ASP A 356 -29.92 4.03 -6.71
CA ASP A 356 -29.55 5.21 -5.94
C ASP A 356 -29.52 4.92 -4.44
N ASN A 357 -30.48 4.17 -3.91
CA ASN A 357 -30.50 3.73 -2.51
C ASN A 357 -29.33 2.81 -2.17
N LEU A 358 -29.00 1.85 -3.06
CA LEU A 358 -27.84 0.97 -2.91
C LEU A 358 -26.53 1.79 -2.87
N THR A 359 -26.37 2.68 -3.84
CA THR A 359 -25.20 3.55 -3.98
C THR A 359 -25.05 4.45 -2.76
N TYR A 360 -26.14 5.10 -2.34
CA TYR A 360 -26.17 5.98 -1.17
C TYR A 360 -25.75 5.25 0.12
N THR A 361 -26.31 4.06 0.37
CA THR A 361 -26.01 3.26 1.58
C THR A 361 -24.51 2.98 1.70
N HIS A 362 -23.90 2.50 0.62
CA HIS A 362 -22.47 2.20 0.60
C HIS A 362 -21.59 3.45 0.75
N LEU A 363 -21.96 4.56 0.09
CA LEU A 363 -21.19 5.80 0.15
C LEU A 363 -21.24 6.45 1.54
N VAL A 364 -22.39 6.40 2.22
CA VAL A 364 -22.55 6.92 3.58
C VAL A 364 -21.75 6.08 4.57
N ASP A 365 -21.86 4.75 4.52
CA ASP A 365 -21.09 3.83 5.37
C ASP A 365 -19.57 4.09 5.23
N LYS A 366 -19.10 4.33 4.01
CA LYS A 366 -17.69 4.62 3.73
C LYS A 366 -17.31 6.10 3.79
N GLN A 367 -18.21 6.96 4.24
CA GLN A 367 -18.01 8.41 4.41
C GLN A 367 -17.52 9.13 3.13
N VAL A 368 -17.94 8.65 1.95
CA VAL A 368 -17.61 9.26 0.65
C VAL A 368 -18.59 10.40 0.33
N VAL A 369 -18.72 11.35 1.26
CA VAL A 369 -19.74 12.41 1.21
C VAL A 369 -19.46 13.43 0.09
N SER A 370 -18.20 13.58 -0.30
CA SER A 370 -17.79 14.45 -1.41
C SER A 370 -18.41 14.02 -2.76
N TYR A 371 -18.62 12.72 -2.97
CA TYR A 371 -19.30 12.17 -4.14
C TYR A 371 -20.76 12.60 -4.23
N LEU A 372 -21.49 12.51 -3.12
CA LEU A 372 -22.93 12.82 -3.06
C LEU A 372 -23.23 14.28 -3.45
N LYS A 373 -22.27 15.19 -3.20
CA LYS A 373 -22.39 16.60 -3.60
C LYS A 373 -22.15 16.85 -5.09
N GLN A 374 -21.69 15.87 -5.85
CA GLN A 374 -21.30 16.01 -7.25
C GLN A 374 -22.03 15.08 -8.21
N SER A 375 -22.59 13.98 -7.71
CA SER A 375 -23.44 13.08 -8.48
C SER A 375 -24.89 13.59 -8.60
N SER A 376 -25.70 12.89 -9.39
CA SER A 376 -27.16 13.10 -9.49
C SER A 376 -27.89 12.99 -8.14
N LEU A 377 -27.25 12.44 -7.11
CA LEU A 377 -27.77 12.30 -5.73
C LEU A 377 -27.75 13.59 -4.92
N ARG A 378 -27.38 14.74 -5.53
CA ARG A 378 -27.43 16.08 -4.92
C ARG A 378 -28.74 16.43 -4.21
N LEU A 379 -29.86 15.79 -4.58
CA LEU A 379 -31.19 16.06 -4.05
C LEU A 379 -31.43 15.53 -2.63
N ILE A 380 -30.54 14.70 -2.10
CA ILE A 380 -30.58 14.28 -0.70
C ILE A 380 -29.89 15.36 0.13
N GLN A 381 -30.59 16.47 0.38
CA GLN A 381 -30.15 17.45 1.36
C GLN A 381 -30.20 16.78 2.74
N LEU A 382 -29.02 16.44 3.29
CA LEU A 382 -28.86 16.15 4.72
C LEU A 382 -28.92 17.45 5.54
#